data_AF-A0A927XBR7-F1
#
_entry.id   AF-A0A927XBR7-F1
#
_cell.length_a   1.000
_cell.length_b   1.000
_cell.length_c   1.000
_cell.angle_alpha   90.00
_cell.angle_beta   90.00
_cell.angle_gamma   90.00
#
_symmetry.space_group_name_H-M   'P 1'
#
loop_
_entity.id
_entity.type
_entity.pdbx_description
1 polymer ?
#
loop_
_entity_poly.entity_id
_entity_poly.type
_entity_poly.pdbx_seq_one_letter_code
_entity_poly.pdbx_strand_id
1 'polypeptide(L)'
;MGYRSDVRIMTSKKGFDELKKFTDQYLKEKNYTYGNLLDQLDINHETKYAKYIGWNSIKWYEYSSSDYDDVNAIMDGLSHLKDKDLSYRYARIGESYDDYDEHYYESEKEEEQDLEYPSMERYFDDDYVIDNMKLDAKEPELT
;
A
#
# COMPACT_ATOMS: atom_id res chain seq x y z
N MET A 1 -18.56 10.00 5.90
CA MET A 1 -17.90 8.86 5.22
C MET A 1 -16.44 9.23 5.12
N GLY A 2 -15.52 8.36 5.56
CA GLY A 2 -14.09 8.68 5.57
C GLY A 2 -13.37 7.87 4.50
N TYR A 3 -12.46 8.53 3.78
CA TYR A 3 -11.62 7.93 2.74
C TYR A 3 -10.80 6.78 3.32
N ARG A 4 -10.85 5.63 2.65
CA ARG A 4 -10.14 4.41 3.03
C ARG A 4 -9.37 3.86 1.84
N SER A 5 -8.31 3.13 2.14
CA SER A 5 -7.38 2.59 1.16
C SER A 5 -7.05 1.15 1.48
N ASP A 6 -6.71 0.42 0.42
CA ASP A 6 -6.05 -0.88 0.47
C ASP A 6 -4.55 -0.64 0.33
N VAL A 7 -3.77 -1.18 1.25
CA VAL A 7 -2.32 -0.98 1.27
C VAL A 7 -1.62 -2.32 1.32
N ARG A 8 -0.57 -2.48 0.51
CA ARG A 8 0.26 -3.67 0.41
C ARG A 8 1.73 -3.28 0.52
N ILE A 9 2.45 -4.02 1.34
CA ILE A 9 3.89 -3.85 1.53
C ILE A 9 4.55 -5.22 1.40
N MET A 10 5.64 -5.27 0.66
CA MET A 10 6.55 -6.41 0.63
C MET A 10 7.93 -5.99 1.13
N THR A 11 8.55 -6.80 1.97
CA THR A 11 9.89 -6.57 2.53
C THR A 11 10.65 -7.90 2.62
N SER A 12 11.98 -7.85 2.74
CA SER A 12 12.74 -8.98 3.27
C SER A 12 12.32 -9.25 4.73
N LYS A 13 12.56 -10.44 5.31
CA LYS A 13 12.27 -10.67 6.74
C LYS A 13 13.03 -9.68 7.62
N LYS A 14 14.29 -9.42 7.27
CA LYS A 14 15.14 -8.44 7.93
C LYS A 14 14.57 -7.02 7.81
N GLY A 15 14.09 -6.64 6.62
CA GLY A 15 13.41 -5.38 6.37
C GLY A 15 12.16 -5.22 7.25
N PHE A 16 11.32 -6.26 7.35
CA PHE A 16 10.15 -6.24 8.24
C PHE A 16 10.54 -6.04 9.72
N ASP A 17 11.54 -6.78 10.20
CA ASP A 17 11.97 -6.68 11.60
C ASP A 17 12.49 -5.27 11.92
N GLU A 18 13.25 -4.66 11.01
CA GLU A 18 13.72 -3.29 11.14
C GLU A 18 12.57 -2.27 11.06
N LEU A 19 11.61 -2.47 10.15
CA LEU A 19 10.41 -1.63 10.03
C LEU A 19 9.57 -1.68 11.31
N LYS A 20 9.38 -2.87 11.89
CA LYS A 20 8.65 -3.05 13.15
C LYS A 20 9.35 -2.36 14.31
N LYS A 21 10.66 -2.52 14.40
CA LYS A 21 11.47 -1.83 15.41
C LYS A 21 11.37 -0.31 15.29
N PHE A 22 11.49 0.22 14.07
CA PHE A 22 11.40 1.65 13.81
C PHE A 22 10.03 2.20 14.21
N THR A 23 8.96 1.58 13.73
CA THR A 23 7.57 2.01 13.97
C THR A 23 7.21 1.95 15.46
N ASP A 24 7.63 0.91 16.18
CA ASP A 24 7.43 0.81 17.63
C ASP A 24 8.15 1.94 18.39
N GLN A 25 9.37 2.27 18.00
CA GLN A 25 10.11 3.37 18.61
C GLN A 25 9.46 4.72 18.30
N TYR A 26 9.13 4.97 17.03
CA TYR A 26 8.51 6.21 16.57
C TYR A 26 7.21 6.49 17.34
N LEU A 27 6.33 5.50 17.44
CA LEU A 27 5.04 5.66 18.11
C LEU A 27 5.18 5.86 19.62
N LYS A 28 6.16 5.18 20.23
CA LYS A 28 6.48 5.36 21.65
C LYS A 28 6.97 6.77 21.94
N GLU A 29 7.85 7.33 21.11
CA GLU A 29 8.38 8.68 21.27
C GLU A 29 7.28 9.75 21.17
N LYS A 30 6.26 9.50 20.36
CA LYS A 30 5.08 10.37 20.22
C LYS A 30 3.99 10.16 21.27
N ASN A 31 4.16 9.21 22.19
CA ASN A 31 3.13 8.77 23.14
C ASN A 31 1.81 8.38 22.44
N TYR A 32 1.91 7.77 21.25
CA TYR A 32 0.74 7.36 20.48
C TYR A 32 0.05 6.17 21.14
N THR A 33 -1.26 6.25 21.33
CA THR A 33 -2.02 5.31 22.19
C THR A 33 -2.81 4.26 21.42
N TYR A 34 -3.01 4.42 20.11
CA TYR A 34 -3.84 3.52 19.29
C TYR A 34 -3.10 2.25 18.83
N GLY A 35 -1.80 2.16 19.08
CA GLY A 35 -0.96 1.01 18.76
C GLY A 35 -0.28 1.11 17.40
N ASN A 36 0.49 0.09 17.05
CA ASN A 36 1.21 0.01 15.79
C ASN A 36 0.39 -0.78 14.76
N LEU A 37 0.21 -0.23 13.57
CA LEU A 37 -0.54 -0.88 12.48
C LEU A 37 0.02 -2.26 12.12
N LEU A 38 1.33 -2.48 12.28
CA LEU A 38 1.96 -3.78 12.01
C LEU A 38 1.50 -4.89 12.96
N ASP A 39 0.82 -4.55 14.06
CA ASP A 39 0.21 -5.52 14.97
C ASP A 39 -1.24 -5.86 14.56
N GLN A 40 -1.78 -5.19 13.54
CA GLN A 40 -3.18 -5.27 13.11
C GLN A 40 -3.28 -5.46 11.59
N LEU A 41 -2.64 -6.53 11.08
CA LEU A 41 -2.59 -6.83 9.65
C LEU A 41 -3.81 -7.63 9.17
N ASP A 42 -4.40 -7.24 8.04
CA ASP A 42 -5.42 -8.06 7.34
C ASP A 42 -4.75 -9.11 6.45
N ILE A 43 -3.63 -8.73 5.83
CA ILE A 43 -2.78 -9.60 5.02
C ILE A 43 -1.46 -9.80 5.77
N ASN A 44 -1.09 -11.05 6.02
CA ASN A 44 0.16 -11.39 6.69
C ASN A 44 0.65 -12.76 6.21
N HIS A 45 1.48 -12.74 5.17
CA HIS A 45 2.10 -13.93 4.62
C HIS A 45 3.62 -13.80 4.67
N GLU A 46 4.29 -14.90 4.96
CA GLU A 46 5.75 -14.95 4.92
C GLU A 46 6.24 -16.16 4.13
N THR A 47 7.37 -15.96 3.46
CA THR A 47 8.19 -17.04 2.94
C THR A 47 9.41 -17.20 3.86
N LYS A 48 10.37 -18.02 3.43
CA LYS A 48 11.67 -18.10 4.11
C LYS A 48 12.41 -16.74 4.11
N TYR A 49 12.18 -15.90 3.11
CA TYR A 49 13.02 -14.75 2.79
C TYR A 49 12.27 -13.42 2.87
N ALA A 50 10.96 -13.42 2.59
CA ALA A 50 10.19 -12.20 2.45
C ALA A 50 8.90 -12.24 3.26
N LYS A 51 8.35 -11.06 3.50
CA LYS A 51 7.06 -10.87 4.14
C LYS A 51 6.19 -9.95 3.32
N TYR A 52 4.96 -10.39 3.09
CA TYR A 52 3.91 -9.66 2.40
C TYR A 52 2.81 -9.32 3.40
N ILE A 53 2.59 -8.02 3.60
CA ILE A 53 1.69 -7.49 4.62
C ILE A 53 0.73 -6.46 4.02
N GLY A 54 -0.39 -6.21 4.69
CA GLY A 54 -1.31 -5.18 4.22
C GLY A 54 -2.61 -5.06 5.00
N TRP A 55 -3.41 -4.09 4.56
CA TRP A 55 -4.71 -3.70 5.12
C TRP A 55 -5.72 -3.51 3.99
N ASN A 56 -6.97 -3.95 4.19
CA ASN A 56 -8.04 -3.96 3.16
C ASN A 56 -9.03 -2.78 3.28
N SER A 57 -8.88 -1.92 4.29
CA SER A 57 -9.80 -0.80 4.50
C SER A 57 -9.29 0.16 5.59
N ILE A 58 -8.16 0.83 5.35
CA ILE A 58 -7.52 1.70 6.33
C ILE A 58 -7.58 3.18 5.94
N LYS A 59 -7.75 4.07 6.92
CA LYS A 59 -7.57 5.51 6.71
C LYS A 59 -6.08 5.79 6.54
N TRP A 60 -5.65 6.04 5.31
CA TRP A 60 -4.23 6.26 4.99
C TRP A 60 -3.98 7.74 4.72
N TYR A 61 -3.77 8.54 5.78
CA TYR A 61 -3.53 9.98 5.67
C TYR A 61 -2.12 10.35 6.11
N GLU A 62 -1.22 10.44 5.15
CA GLU A 62 0.16 10.88 5.36
C GLU A 62 0.22 12.36 5.75
N TYR A 63 1.18 12.73 6.59
CA TYR A 63 1.46 14.12 7.01
C TYR A 63 0.27 14.85 7.66
N SER A 64 -0.77 14.11 8.06
CA SER A 64 -1.90 14.65 8.79
C SER A 64 -1.53 14.83 10.28
N SER A 65 -2.40 15.49 11.06
CA SER A 65 -2.20 15.74 12.49
C SER A 65 -1.80 14.46 13.25
N SER A 66 -1.37 14.61 14.51
CA SER A 66 -0.96 13.51 15.42
C SER A 66 -1.92 12.31 15.51
N ASP A 67 -3.14 12.44 14.99
CA ASP A 67 -4.15 11.39 14.94
C ASP A 67 -3.75 10.21 14.02
N TYR A 68 -2.85 10.42 13.06
CA TYR A 68 -2.39 9.38 12.11
C TYR A 68 -0.87 9.16 12.17
N ASP A 69 -0.30 9.31 13.36
CA ASP A 69 1.12 9.05 13.59
C ASP A 69 1.50 7.59 13.31
N ASP A 70 0.56 6.66 13.34
CA ASP A 70 0.72 5.26 12.96
C ASP A 70 0.94 5.06 11.45
N VAL A 71 0.21 5.80 10.60
CA VAL A 71 0.47 5.85 9.15
C VAL A 71 1.82 6.50 8.87
N ASN A 72 2.10 7.65 9.53
CA ASN A 72 3.39 8.34 9.38
C ASN A 72 4.55 7.43 9.81
N ALA A 73 4.39 6.63 10.88
CA ALA A 73 5.39 5.68 11.32
C ALA A 73 5.75 4.65 10.23
N ILE A 74 4.76 4.15 9.48
CA ILE A 74 5.00 3.22 8.38
C ILE A 74 5.77 3.91 7.26
N MET A 75 5.32 5.08 6.80
CA MET A 75 5.92 5.78 5.65
C MET A 75 7.35 6.26 5.94
N ASP A 76 7.57 6.82 7.14
CA ASP A 76 8.91 7.18 7.61
C ASP A 76 9.77 5.92 7.81
N GLY A 77 9.16 4.83 8.27
CA GLY A 77 9.81 3.53 8.41
C GLY A 77 10.28 2.95 7.08
N LEU A 78 9.49 3.05 6.01
CA LEU A 78 9.90 2.65 4.66
C LEU A 78 11.05 3.51 4.15
N SER A 79 11.01 4.83 4.39
CA SER A 79 12.13 5.73 4.08
C SER A 79 13.40 5.33 4.84
N HIS A 80 13.26 4.94 6.11
CA HIS A 80 14.37 4.44 6.93
C HIS A 80 14.92 3.09 6.44
N LEU A 81 14.08 2.19 5.91
CA LEU A 81 14.57 0.96 5.25
C LEU A 81 15.48 1.29 4.08
N LYS A 82 15.06 2.23 3.23
CA LYS A 82 15.88 2.73 2.13
C LYS A 82 17.21 3.30 2.61
N ASP A 83 17.21 4.13 3.66
CA ASP A 83 18.45 4.69 4.23
C ASP A 83 19.39 3.60 4.78
N LYS A 84 18.83 2.47 5.20
CA LYS A 84 19.58 1.27 5.64
C LYS A 84 19.94 0.30 4.53
N ASP A 85 19.65 0.66 3.28
CA ASP A 85 19.88 -0.19 2.11
C ASP A 85 19.13 -1.54 2.22
N LEU A 86 17.84 -1.49 2.60
CA LEU A 86 16.96 -2.65 2.72
C LEU A 86 15.78 -2.55 1.74
N SER A 87 15.56 -3.61 0.96
CA SER A 87 14.55 -3.66 -0.10
C SER A 87 13.13 -3.64 0.45
N TYR A 88 12.25 -2.89 -0.22
CA TYR A 88 10.82 -2.93 -0.01
C TYR A 88 10.03 -2.62 -1.28
N ARG A 89 8.77 -3.05 -1.30
CA ARG A 89 7.71 -2.64 -2.23
C ARG A 89 6.54 -2.10 -1.45
N TYR A 90 5.94 -1.03 -1.93
CA TYR A 90 4.74 -0.44 -1.38
C TYR A 90 3.77 -0.15 -2.53
N ALA A 91 2.52 -0.51 -2.34
CA ALA A 91 1.42 -0.14 -3.22
C ALA A 91 0.18 0.22 -2.40
N ARG A 92 -0.53 1.26 -2.83
CA ARG A 92 -1.80 1.71 -2.24
C ARG A 92 -2.84 1.89 -3.33
N ILE A 93 -4.04 1.37 -3.10
CA ILE A 93 -5.24 1.72 -3.84
C ILE A 93 -6.11 2.57 -2.90
N GLY A 94 -6.42 3.77 -3.31
CA GLY A 94 -7.25 4.73 -2.58
C GLY A 94 -8.74 4.44 -2.70
N GLU A 95 -9.56 5.50 -2.66
CA GLU A 95 -11.03 5.33 -2.75
C GLU A 95 -11.50 4.84 -4.12
N SER A 96 -10.73 5.13 -5.15
CA SER A 96 -11.00 4.72 -6.51
C SER A 96 -9.77 4.03 -7.08
N TYR A 97 -10.00 3.12 -8.04
CA TYR A 97 -8.91 2.33 -8.62
C TYR A 97 -7.87 3.19 -9.36
N ASP A 98 -8.20 4.42 -9.74
CA ASP A 98 -7.29 5.40 -10.34
C ASP A 98 -6.44 6.16 -9.30
N ASP A 99 -6.85 6.21 -8.04
CA ASP A 99 -6.05 6.69 -6.89
C ASP A 99 -5.06 5.59 -6.50
N TYR A 100 -4.01 5.41 -7.30
CA TYR A 100 -3.00 4.38 -7.08
C TYR A 100 -1.61 4.98 -6.89
N ASP A 101 -0.97 4.63 -5.78
CA ASP A 101 0.39 5.02 -5.44
C ASP A 101 1.29 3.80 -5.33
N GLU A 102 2.51 3.89 -5.87
CA GLU A 102 3.53 2.86 -5.76
C GLU A 102 4.89 3.48 -5.44
N HIS A 103 5.58 2.89 -4.46
CA HIS A 103 6.92 3.27 -4.07
C HIS A 103 7.75 2.02 -3.79
N TYR A 104 9.04 2.05 -4.14
CA TYR A 104 9.93 0.94 -3.84
C TYR A 104 11.37 1.38 -3.67
N TYR A 105 12.13 0.51 -3.03
CA TYR A 105 13.58 0.54 -3.01
C TYR A 105 14.10 -0.89 -3.20
N GLU A 106 15.16 -1.04 -3.99
CA GLU A 106 15.89 -2.30 -4.14
C GLU A 106 17.32 -2.08 -3.64
N SER A 107 17.72 -2.88 -2.65
CA SER A 107 19.08 -2.98 -2.16
C SER A 107 19.91 -3.79 -3.15
N GLU A 108 21.09 -3.30 -3.50
CA GLU A 108 22.06 -4.10 -4.27
C GLU A 108 22.90 -5.02 -3.37
N LYS A 109 22.68 -4.98 -2.04
CA LYS A 109 23.54 -5.63 -1.04
C LYS A 109 22.84 -6.67 -0.17
N GLU A 110 21.52 -6.74 -0.18
CA GLU A 110 20.79 -7.81 0.54
C GLU A 110 20.93 -9.17 -0.16
N GLU A 111 20.91 -10.25 0.60
CA GLU A 111 20.85 -11.60 0.01
C GLU A 111 19.48 -11.85 -0.62
N GLU A 112 18.43 -11.29 -0.02
CA GLU A 112 17.07 -11.31 -0.53
C GLU A 112 16.87 -10.25 -1.62
N GLN A 113 17.27 -10.61 -2.84
CA GLN A 113 17.02 -9.83 -4.05
C GLN A 113 15.64 -10.15 -4.64
N ASP A 114 15.18 -9.27 -5.54
CA ASP A 114 14.01 -9.47 -6.40
C ASP A 114 12.69 -9.71 -5.63
N LEU A 115 12.41 -8.83 -4.65
CA LEU A 115 11.12 -8.85 -3.97
C LEU A 115 9.97 -8.67 -4.98
N GLU A 116 8.97 -9.54 -4.87
CA GLU A 116 7.75 -9.46 -5.69
C GLU A 116 7.00 -8.15 -5.45
N TYR A 117 6.43 -7.61 -6.52
CA TYR A 117 5.62 -6.40 -6.46
C TYR A 117 4.18 -6.76 -6.08
N PRO A 118 3.53 -5.97 -5.20
CA PRO A 118 2.09 -6.06 -5.03
C PRO A 118 1.38 -5.82 -6.36
N SER A 119 0.83 -6.89 -6.94
CA SER A 119 0.17 -6.83 -8.25
C SER A 119 -1.29 -6.42 -8.12
N MET A 120 -1.78 -5.66 -9.11
CA MET A 120 -3.18 -5.33 -9.29
C MET A 120 -3.65 -5.79 -10.66
N GLU A 121 -4.79 -6.46 -10.70
CA GLU A 121 -5.45 -6.81 -11.95
C GLU A 121 -6.50 -5.75 -12.29
N ARG A 122 -6.43 -5.19 -13.50
CA ARG A 122 -7.42 -4.28 -14.06
C ARG A 122 -7.83 -4.79 -15.44
N TYR A 123 -9.12 -4.70 -15.74
CA TYR A 123 -9.69 -5.19 -16.98
C TYR A 123 -10.58 -4.10 -17.59
N PHE A 124 -10.59 -4.01 -18.93
CA PHE A 124 -11.55 -3.17 -19.63
C PHE A 124 -12.91 -3.87 -19.69
N ASP A 125 -13.98 -3.13 -19.42
CA ASP A 125 -15.35 -3.58 -19.69
C ASP A 125 -15.72 -3.20 -21.13
N ASP A 126 -15.14 -3.94 -22.08
CA ASP A 126 -15.33 -3.67 -23.51
C ASP A 126 -16.79 -3.83 -23.94
N ASP A 127 -17.51 -4.79 -23.34
CA ASP A 127 -18.93 -5.03 -23.61
C ASP A 127 -19.78 -3.82 -23.24
N TYR A 128 -19.57 -3.23 -22.06
CA TYR A 128 -20.22 -1.98 -21.67
C TYR A 128 -19.95 -0.85 -22.67
N VAL A 129 -18.70 -0.67 -23.09
CA VAL A 129 -18.32 0.41 -24.03
C VAL A 129 -19.00 0.20 -25.39
N ILE A 130 -18.93 -1.02 -25.93
CA ILE A 130 -19.51 -1.37 -27.23
C ILE A 130 -21.03 -1.20 -27.22
N ASP A 131 -21.72 -1.58 -26.14
CA ASP A 131 -23.16 -1.47 -26.06
C ASP A 131 -23.64 -0.01 -25.96
N ASN A 132 -22.91 0.86 -25.25
CA ASN A 132 -23.22 2.29 -25.23
C ASN A 132 -23.05 2.93 -26.61
N MET A 133 -22.02 2.57 -27.38
CA MET A 133 -21.85 3.07 -28.76
C MET A 133 -23.02 2.70 -29.69
N LYS A 134 -23.63 1.52 -29.48
CA LYS A 134 -24.81 1.08 -30.27
C LYS A 134 -26.09 1.81 -29.85
N LEU A 135 -26.20 2.26 -28.60
CA LEU A 135 -27.33 3.05 -28.11
C LEU A 135 -27.31 4.45 -28.73
N ASP A 136 -26.13 5.09 -28.80
CA ASP A 136 -25.95 6.40 -29.44
C ASP A 136 -26.30 6.35 -30.94
N ALA A 137 -26.05 5.22 -31.60
CA ALA A 137 -26.42 5.01 -33.00
C ALA A 137 -27.94 4.84 -33.24
N LYS A 138 -28.77 4.86 -32.18
CA LYS A 138 -30.23 4.66 -32.26
C LYS A 138 -31.07 5.90 -31.97
N GLU A 139 -30.48 7.10 -31.80
CA GLU A 139 -31.29 8.34 -31.73
C GLU A 139 -31.94 8.70 -33.08
N PRO A 140 -33.14 9.30 -33.05
CA PRO A 140 -34.24 8.90 -33.92
C PRO A 140 -34.20 9.57 -35.30
N GLU A 141 -34.69 8.85 -36.32
CA GLU A 141 -35.19 9.50 -37.53
C GLU A 141 -36.26 10.52 -37.10
N LEU A 142 -35.89 11.80 -37.11
CA LEU A 142 -36.81 12.94 -37.00
C LEU A 142 -37.76 12.86 -38.20
N THR A 143 -38.93 12.24 -38.00
CA THR A 143 -40.08 12.30 -38.91
C THR A 143 -40.69 13.69 -38.96
#